data_AF-A0AAQ4RBT5-F1
#
_entry.id   AF-A0AAQ4RBT5-F1
#
_cell.length_a   1.000
_cell.length_b   1.000
_cell.length_c   1.000
_cell.angle_alpha   90.00
_cell.angle_beta   90.00
_cell.angle_gamma   90.00
#
_symmetry.space_group_name_H-M   'P 1'
#
loop_
_entity.id
_entity.type
_entity.pdbx_description
1 polymer ?
#
loop_
_entity_poly.entity_id
_entity_poly.type
_entity_poly.pdbx_seq_one_letter_code
_entity_poly.pdbx_strand_id
1 'polypeptide(L)'
;MWTMTMSSILLIYLQVYNLHLGAAMPTCSLDGSMVLLAHHLLRDLAGKFPDYCYQYNANISFPYSAFPAAKDNPIQCRQALRVVYESLQEAEQIFEDHEFFVGEEGISWDDQKFQHLQHLQHRLLENGSCLSSVDGSVVLSSYFSNVTAVLQQQVKFV
;
A
#
# COMPACT_ATOMS: atom_id res chain seq x y z
N MET A 1 -34.61 46.10 15.47
CA MET A 1 -34.38 45.13 16.57
C MET A 1 -34.56 43.75 15.98
N TRP A 2 -33.47 43.10 15.57
CA TRP A 2 -33.54 41.80 14.90
C TRP A 2 -33.50 40.68 15.94
N THR A 3 -34.66 40.11 16.27
CA THR A 3 -34.72 38.86 17.04
C THR A 3 -34.44 37.73 16.05
N MET A 4 -33.15 37.47 15.78
CA MET A 4 -32.79 36.16 15.24
C MET A 4 -33.22 35.12 16.28
N THR A 5 -34.17 34.28 15.89
CA THR A 5 -34.69 33.23 16.76
C THR A 5 -33.54 32.32 17.18
N MET A 6 -33.52 31.89 18.44
CA MET A 6 -32.49 31.00 19.00
C MET A 6 -32.23 29.77 18.11
N SER A 7 -33.25 29.28 17.42
CA SER A 7 -33.17 28.20 16.44
C SER A 7 -32.28 28.52 15.23
N SER A 8 -32.32 29.76 14.74
CA SER A 8 -31.49 30.20 13.60
C SER A 8 -30.01 30.30 13.98
N ILE A 9 -29.73 30.77 15.19
CA ILE A 9 -28.37 30.85 15.73
C ILE A 9 -27.79 29.44 15.94
N LEU A 10 -28.60 28.51 16.46
CA LEU A 10 -28.22 27.11 16.63
C LEU A 10 -27.88 26.42 15.30
N LEU A 11 -28.69 26.65 14.26
CA LEU A 11 -28.46 26.09 12.93
C LEU A 11 -27.17 26.63 12.29
N ILE A 12 -26.90 27.93 12.44
CA ILE A 12 -25.66 28.54 11.96
C ILE A 12 -24.46 27.95 12.71
N TYR A 13 -24.55 27.79 14.04
CA TYR A 13 -23.48 27.19 14.82
C TYR A 13 -23.19 25.73 14.40
N LEU A 14 -24.24 24.93 14.18
CA LEU A 14 -24.13 23.57 13.65
C LEU A 14 -23.49 23.55 12.26
N GLN A 15 -23.88 24.44 11.36
CA GLN A 15 -23.29 24.52 10.01
C GLN A 15 -21.81 24.90 10.06
N VAL A 16 -21.44 25.87 10.89
CA VAL A 16 -20.04 26.29 11.09
C VAL A 16 -19.22 25.17 11.74
N TYR A 17 -19.78 24.47 12.73
CA TYR A 17 -19.12 23.32 13.36
C TYR A 17 -18.88 22.18 12.37
N ASN A 18 -19.87 21.83 11.54
CA ASN A 18 -19.72 20.83 10.49
C ASN A 18 -18.71 21.25 9.40
N LEU A 19 -18.65 22.54 9.05
CA LEU A 19 -17.67 23.08 8.10
C LEU A 19 -16.24 23.01 8.67
N HIS A 20 -16.07 23.32 9.96
CA HIS A 20 -14.78 23.17 10.64
C HIS A 20 -14.34 21.70 10.77
N LEU A 21 -15.28 20.77 11.00
CA LEU A 21 -14.96 19.34 10.95
C LEU A 21 -14.55 18.89 9.54
N GLY A 22 -15.20 19.40 8.50
CA GLY A 22 -14.84 19.09 7.10
C GLY A 22 -13.47 19.62 6.68
N ALA A 23 -13.06 20.78 7.23
CA ALA A 23 -11.75 21.38 6.97
C ALA A 23 -10.60 20.74 7.77
N ALA A 24 -10.91 20.01 8.84
CA ALA A 24 -9.94 19.32 9.69
C ALA A 24 -9.68 17.87 9.27
N MET A 25 -10.39 17.36 8.24
CA MET A 25 -10.11 16.03 7.71
C MET A 25 -8.75 16.03 7.02
N PRO A 26 -7.77 15.24 7.51
CA PRO A 26 -6.47 15.16 6.87
C PRO A 26 -6.62 14.71 5.43
N THR A 27 -5.91 15.37 4.52
CA THR A 27 -5.89 15.00 3.12
C THR A 27 -5.34 13.58 3.00
N CYS A 28 -6.21 12.65 2.64
CA CYS A 28 -5.85 11.25 2.47
C CYS A 28 -4.82 11.11 1.34
N SER A 29 -3.57 10.82 1.68
CA SER A 29 -2.45 10.85 0.74
C SER A 29 -1.39 9.81 1.11
N LEU A 30 -0.68 9.35 0.08
CA LEU A 30 0.54 8.57 0.23
C LEU A 30 1.71 9.48 -0.17
N ASP A 31 2.74 9.52 0.67
CA ASP A 31 3.94 10.28 0.36
C ASP A 31 4.69 9.59 -0.78
N GLY A 32 4.65 10.19 -1.97
CA GLY A 32 5.30 9.64 -3.16
C GLY A 32 6.82 9.50 -3.01
N SER A 33 7.46 10.32 -2.17
CA SER A 33 8.89 10.20 -1.88
C SER A 33 9.19 8.94 -1.06
N MET A 34 8.32 8.60 -0.11
CA MET A 34 8.42 7.36 0.67
C MET A 34 8.15 6.13 -0.20
N VAL A 35 7.15 6.18 -1.09
CA VAL A 35 6.88 5.09 -2.05
C VAL A 35 8.09 4.85 -2.96
N LEU A 36 8.69 5.93 -3.49
CA LEU A 36 9.88 5.83 -4.32
C LEU A 36 11.09 5.26 -3.53
N LEU A 37 11.26 5.68 -2.29
CA LEU A 37 12.32 5.17 -1.42
C LEU A 37 12.12 3.68 -1.10
N ALA A 38 10.89 3.24 -0.80
CA ALA A 38 10.56 1.83 -0.60
C ALA A 38 10.91 0.99 -1.86
N HIS A 39 10.57 1.50 -3.04
CA HIS A 39 10.95 0.85 -4.31
C HIS A 39 12.47 0.73 -4.47
N HIS A 40 13.25 1.78 -4.14
CA HIS A 40 14.71 1.71 -4.19
C HIS A 40 15.28 0.71 -3.19
N LEU A 41 14.78 0.69 -1.95
CA LEU A 41 15.22 -0.26 -0.93
C LEU A 41 14.96 -1.70 -1.38
N LEU A 42 13.78 -1.99 -1.94
CA LEU A 42 13.43 -3.31 -2.45
C LEU A 42 14.36 -3.74 -3.60
N ARG A 43 14.65 -2.83 -4.54
CA ARG A 43 15.57 -3.10 -5.65
C ARG A 43 16.99 -3.41 -5.15
N ASP A 44 17.44 -2.70 -4.13
CA ASP A 44 18.82 -2.76 -3.64
C ASP A 44 19.00 -3.71 -2.44
N LEU A 45 17.95 -4.50 -2.13
CA LEU A 45 17.83 -5.36 -0.93
C LEU A 45 18.81 -6.54 -0.94
N ALA A 46 18.91 -7.23 -2.08
CA ALA A 46 19.78 -8.39 -2.27
C ALA A 46 20.91 -8.14 -3.27
N GLY A 47 21.07 -6.89 -3.74
CA GLY A 47 22.01 -6.55 -4.81
C GLY A 47 21.54 -7.06 -6.18
N LYS A 48 22.46 -7.61 -6.97
CA LYS A 48 22.14 -8.11 -8.33
C LYS A 48 21.28 -9.38 -8.23
N PHE A 49 20.17 -9.42 -8.98
CA PHE A 49 19.34 -10.62 -9.09
C PHE A 49 20.14 -11.81 -9.67
N PRO A 50 20.16 -12.98 -9.01
CA PRO A 50 20.97 -14.11 -9.46
C PRO A 50 20.45 -14.76 -10.74
N ASP A 51 21.35 -15.03 -11.68
CA ASP A 51 20.98 -15.56 -13.00
C ASP A 51 20.39 -16.99 -12.93
N TYR A 52 20.72 -17.78 -11.90
CA TYR A 52 20.14 -19.11 -11.71
C TYR A 52 18.67 -19.08 -11.29
N CYS A 53 18.18 -17.95 -10.77
CA CYS A 53 16.78 -17.83 -10.35
C CYS A 53 15.81 -17.76 -11.53
N TYR A 54 16.27 -17.42 -12.75
CA TYR A 54 15.42 -17.33 -13.94
C TYR A 54 14.72 -18.66 -14.31
N GLN A 55 15.26 -19.80 -13.89
CA GLN A 55 14.63 -21.11 -14.13
C GLN A 55 13.36 -21.31 -13.29
N TYR A 56 13.19 -20.56 -12.21
CA TYR A 56 12.03 -20.60 -11.32
C TYR A 56 10.97 -19.54 -11.68
N ASN A 57 11.07 -18.93 -12.87
CA ASN A 57 10.09 -17.95 -13.34
C ASN A 57 8.68 -18.55 -13.32
N ALA A 58 7.80 -17.92 -12.53
CA ALA A 58 6.39 -18.25 -12.49
C ALA A 58 5.60 -17.45 -13.53
N ASN A 59 4.56 -18.06 -14.09
CA ASN A 59 3.64 -17.38 -15.01
C ASN A 59 2.64 -16.52 -14.22
N ILE A 60 3.11 -15.43 -13.63
CA ILE A 60 2.30 -14.45 -12.89
C ILE A 60 2.52 -13.08 -13.53
N SER A 61 1.43 -12.43 -13.91
CA SER A 61 1.45 -11.08 -14.47
C SER A 61 0.76 -10.10 -13.53
N PHE A 62 1.35 -8.93 -13.35
CA PHE A 62 0.75 -7.87 -12.55
C PHE A 62 -0.56 -7.38 -13.22
N PRO A 63 -1.68 -7.27 -12.46
CA PRO A 63 -2.97 -6.91 -13.03
C PRO A 63 -3.07 -5.40 -13.26
N TYR A 64 -2.51 -4.91 -14.36
CA TYR A 64 -2.56 -3.49 -14.74
C TYR A 64 -3.99 -2.94 -14.84
N SER A 65 -4.99 -3.79 -15.04
CA SER A 65 -6.41 -3.44 -15.03
C SER A 65 -6.91 -2.92 -13.67
N ALA A 66 -6.19 -3.16 -12.56
CA ALA A 66 -6.51 -2.59 -11.26
C ALA A 66 -6.32 -1.07 -11.24
N PHE A 67 -5.33 -0.57 -12.00
CA PHE A 67 -5.09 0.86 -12.12
C PHE A 67 -6.11 1.51 -13.07
N PRO A 68 -6.67 2.68 -12.70
CA PRO A 68 -7.50 3.43 -13.62
C PRO A 68 -6.65 3.95 -14.79
N ALA A 69 -7.29 4.18 -15.94
CA ALA A 69 -6.66 4.88 -17.05
C ALA A 69 -6.12 6.24 -16.57
N ALA A 70 -4.90 6.59 -16.97
CA ALA A 70 -4.26 7.85 -16.61
C ALA A 70 -5.06 9.04 -17.16
N LYS A 71 -5.93 9.62 -16.33
CA LYS A 71 -6.56 10.91 -16.58
C LYS A 71 -6.48 11.75 -15.32
N ASP A 72 -6.37 13.06 -15.51
CA ASP A 72 -6.31 14.03 -14.42
C ASP A 72 -7.71 14.25 -13.83
N ASN A 73 -8.28 13.24 -13.16
CA ASN A 73 -9.48 13.42 -12.34
C ASN A 73 -9.31 12.87 -10.92
N PRO A 74 -9.92 13.53 -9.91
CA PRO A 74 -9.72 13.17 -8.50
C PRO A 74 -10.15 11.75 -8.14
N ILE A 75 -11.17 11.21 -8.81
CA ILE A 75 -11.71 9.87 -8.54
C ILE A 75 -10.68 8.81 -8.96
N GLN A 76 -10.08 8.95 -10.13
CA GLN A 76 -9.05 8.04 -10.62
C GLN A 76 -7.75 8.18 -9.83
N CYS A 77 -7.35 9.40 -9.44
CA CYS A 77 -6.23 9.57 -8.53
C CYS A 77 -6.46 8.83 -7.21
N ARG A 78 -7.66 8.94 -6.63
CA ARG A 78 -8.01 8.22 -5.40
C ARG A 78 -8.01 6.70 -5.59
N GLN A 79 -8.50 6.21 -6.73
CA GLN A 79 -8.47 4.78 -7.04
C GLN A 79 -7.03 4.28 -7.23
N ALA A 80 -6.16 5.02 -7.91
CA ALA A 80 -4.75 4.68 -8.05
C ALA A 80 -4.04 4.64 -6.69
N LEU A 81 -4.30 5.62 -5.82
CA LEU A 81 -3.78 5.62 -4.45
C LEU A 81 -4.26 4.41 -3.66
N ARG A 82 -5.53 4.01 -3.80
CA ARG A 82 -6.06 2.79 -3.18
C ARG A 82 -5.33 1.54 -3.66
N VAL A 83 -5.09 1.41 -4.97
CA VAL A 83 -4.36 0.27 -5.54
C VAL A 83 -2.95 0.18 -4.98
N VAL A 84 -2.25 1.31 -4.83
CA VAL A 84 -0.93 1.36 -4.20
C VAL A 84 -1.01 0.96 -2.73
N TYR A 85 -1.98 1.50 -1.98
CA TYR A 85 -2.20 1.17 -0.57
C TYR A 85 -2.45 -0.33 -0.36
N GLU A 86 -3.35 -0.92 -1.14
CA GLU A 86 -3.66 -2.36 -1.05
C GLU A 86 -2.46 -3.21 -1.45
N SER A 87 -1.67 -2.78 -2.44
CA SER A 87 -0.42 -3.47 -2.81
C SER A 87 0.62 -3.42 -1.68
N LEU A 88 0.72 -2.31 -0.95
CA LEU A 88 1.57 -2.20 0.24
C LEU A 88 1.07 -3.13 1.35
N GLN A 89 -0.25 -3.22 1.56
CA GLN A 89 -0.82 -4.07 2.59
C GLN A 89 -0.57 -5.56 2.31
N GLU A 90 -0.81 -6.01 1.08
CA GLU A 90 -0.59 -7.40 0.68
C GLU A 90 0.90 -7.79 0.71
N ALA A 91 1.78 -6.86 0.32
CA ALA A 91 3.23 -7.08 0.42
C ALA A 91 3.71 -7.17 1.88
N GLU A 92 3.13 -6.39 2.80
CA GLU A 92 3.45 -6.46 4.24
C GLU A 92 3.13 -7.85 4.78
N GLN A 93 1.96 -8.40 4.43
CA GLN A 93 1.56 -9.75 4.81
C GLN A 93 2.53 -10.81 4.28
N ILE A 94 2.94 -10.71 3.01
CA ILE A 94 3.96 -11.62 2.47
C ILE A 94 5.26 -11.53 3.27
N PHE A 95 5.64 -10.32 3.70
CA PHE A 95 6.86 -10.11 4.45
C PHE A 95 6.80 -10.66 5.89
N GLU A 96 5.63 -10.68 6.51
CA GLU A 96 5.40 -11.21 7.84
C GLU A 96 5.21 -12.73 7.85
N ASP A 97 4.50 -13.28 6.86
CA ASP A 97 4.16 -14.70 6.77
C ASP A 97 5.35 -15.59 6.38
N HIS A 98 6.35 -15.00 5.74
CA HIS A 98 7.55 -15.71 5.34
C HIS A 98 8.71 -15.15 6.16
N GLU A 99 9.20 -15.97 7.10
CA GLU A 99 10.59 -15.84 7.52
C GLU A 99 11.42 -16.05 6.25
N PHE A 100 11.93 -14.97 5.65
CA PHE A 100 12.96 -15.06 4.59
C PHE A 100 14.23 -15.53 5.29
N PHE A 101 14.21 -16.79 5.70
CA PHE A 101 15.33 -17.51 6.24
C PHE A 101 16.45 -17.30 5.24
N VAL A 102 17.54 -16.74 5.76
CA VAL A 102 18.89 -16.81 5.19
C VAL A 102 19.00 -18.13 4.45
N GLY A 103 18.84 -18.10 3.14
CA GLY A 103 18.81 -19.32 2.35
C GLY A 103 20.13 -20.04 2.57
N GLU A 104 20.10 -21.36 2.75
CA GLU A 104 21.30 -22.19 2.80
C GLU A 104 22.22 -22.00 1.58
N GLU A 105 21.75 -21.29 0.53
CA GLU A 105 22.47 -20.89 -0.68
C GLU A 105 23.09 -19.47 -0.65
N GLY A 106 23.03 -18.72 0.46
CA GLY A 106 23.83 -17.52 0.65
C GLY A 106 23.32 -16.22 0.01
N ILE A 107 22.04 -16.14 -0.41
CA ILE A 107 21.40 -14.84 -0.69
C ILE A 107 20.97 -14.24 0.65
N SER A 108 21.81 -13.37 1.20
CA SER A 108 21.45 -12.55 2.35
C SER A 108 20.80 -11.26 1.87
N TRP A 109 19.58 -11.00 2.32
CA TRP A 109 19.06 -9.64 2.28
C TRP A 109 19.90 -8.76 3.21
N ASP A 110 20.02 -7.49 2.85
CA ASP A 110 20.59 -6.47 3.72
C ASP A 110 19.57 -6.16 4.82
N ASP A 111 19.82 -6.67 6.03
CA ASP A 111 18.91 -6.54 7.18
C ASP A 111 18.55 -5.09 7.48
N GLN A 112 19.51 -4.16 7.34
CA GLN A 112 19.27 -2.75 7.61
C GLN A 112 18.31 -2.15 6.57
N LYS A 113 18.49 -2.49 5.29
CA LYS A 113 17.56 -2.06 4.23
C LYS A 113 16.20 -2.72 4.38
N PHE A 114 16.14 -3.98 4.78
CA PHE A 114 14.88 -4.69 5.00
C PHE A 114 14.08 -4.05 6.14
N GLN A 115 14.71 -3.82 7.29
CA GLN A 115 14.08 -3.12 8.42
C GLN A 115 13.62 -1.71 8.04
N HIS A 116 14.40 -0.99 7.24
CA HIS A 116 14.02 0.33 6.76
C HIS A 116 12.82 0.26 5.80
N LEU A 117 12.78 -0.73 4.92
CA LEU A 117 11.64 -0.98 4.02
C LEU A 117 10.37 -1.25 4.84
N GLN A 118 10.43 -2.16 5.83
CA GLN A 118 9.31 -2.47 6.71
C GLN A 118 8.83 -1.23 7.47
N HIS A 119 9.75 -0.41 8.00
CA HIS A 119 9.38 0.82 8.68
C HIS A 119 8.66 1.82 7.76
N LEU A 120 9.16 2.00 6.53
CA LEU A 120 8.53 2.90 5.54
C LEU A 120 7.14 2.39 5.13
N GLN A 121 7.01 1.08 4.92
CA GLN A 121 5.75 0.45 4.57
C GLN A 121 4.71 0.65 5.67
N HIS A 122 5.08 0.40 6.94
CA HIS A 122 4.23 0.64 8.10
C HIS A 122 3.76 2.10 8.15
N ARG A 123 4.67 3.06 7.97
CA ARG A 123 4.36 4.50 7.95
C ARG A 123 3.43 4.90 6.79
N LEU A 124 3.63 4.32 5.61
CA LEU A 124 2.77 4.53 4.45
C LEU A 124 1.36 3.99 4.70
N LEU A 125 1.23 2.84 5.36
CA LEU A 125 -0.05 2.24 5.71
C LEU A 125 -0.77 3.02 6.81
N GLU A 126 -0.08 3.48 7.85
CA GLU A 126 -0.65 4.37 8.87
C GLU A 126 -1.23 5.64 8.25
N ASN A 127 -0.43 6.34 7.43
CA ASN A 127 -0.82 7.59 6.77
C ASN A 127 -1.91 7.38 5.72
N GLY A 128 -1.89 6.22 5.05
CA GLY A 128 -2.82 5.86 3.99
C GLY A 128 -4.10 5.18 4.47
N SER A 129 -4.29 4.96 5.77
CA SER A 129 -5.41 4.18 6.35
C SER A 129 -6.81 4.62 5.90
N CYS A 130 -6.98 5.90 5.56
CA CYS A 130 -8.19 6.47 4.97
C CYS A 130 -8.52 5.96 3.53
N LEU A 131 -7.59 5.26 2.87
CA LEU A 131 -7.76 4.59 1.59
C LEU A 131 -8.31 3.17 1.73
N SER A 132 -8.25 2.60 2.93
CA SER A 132 -8.78 1.27 3.23
C SER A 132 -10.24 1.18 2.77
N SER A 133 -10.59 0.04 2.19
CA SER A 133 -11.95 -0.26 1.76
C SER A 133 -12.41 -1.53 2.45
N VAL A 134 -13.70 -1.61 2.77
CA VAL A 134 -14.28 -2.78 3.44
C VAL A 134 -14.23 -4.01 2.51
N ASP A 135 -14.25 -3.81 1.20
CA ASP A 135 -14.34 -4.89 0.21
C ASP A 135 -13.01 -5.25 -0.49
N GLY A 136 -11.93 -4.50 -0.25
CA GLY A 136 -10.63 -4.70 -0.91
C GLY A 136 -10.69 -4.69 -2.45
N SER A 137 -9.53 -4.83 -3.11
CA SER A 137 -9.50 -5.16 -4.54
C SER A 137 -9.39 -6.66 -4.72
N VAL A 138 -10.49 -7.30 -5.12
CA VAL A 138 -10.55 -8.73 -5.50
C VAL A 138 -9.47 -9.09 -6.54
N VAL A 139 -9.11 -8.13 -7.40
CA VAL A 139 -8.11 -8.33 -8.45
C VAL A 139 -6.69 -8.38 -7.88
N LEU A 140 -6.36 -7.52 -6.91
CA LEU A 140 -5.03 -7.51 -6.29
C LEU A 140 -4.85 -8.71 -5.37
N SER A 141 -5.86 -9.03 -4.55
CA SER A 141 -5.78 -10.18 -3.63
C SER A 141 -5.55 -11.50 -4.36
N SER A 142 -6.20 -11.70 -5.53
CA SER A 142 -5.93 -12.87 -6.37
C SER A 142 -4.49 -12.90 -6.91
N TYR A 143 -3.93 -11.75 -7.30
CA TYR A 143 -2.54 -11.67 -7.75
C TYR A 143 -1.56 -12.03 -6.61
N PHE A 144 -1.72 -11.41 -5.43
CA PHE A 144 -0.85 -11.66 -4.29
C PHE A 144 -1.01 -13.09 -3.75
N SER A 145 -2.22 -13.66 -3.76
CA SER A 145 -2.42 -15.08 -3.45
C SER A 145 -1.63 -16.01 -4.37
N ASN A 146 -1.56 -15.73 -5.67
CA ASN A 146 -0.73 -16.49 -6.61
C ASN A 146 0.77 -16.34 -6.32
N VAL A 147 1.22 -15.13 -5.98
CA VAL A 147 2.63 -14.87 -5.58
C VAL A 147 2.97 -15.68 -4.34
N THR A 148 2.13 -15.62 -3.30
CA THR A 148 2.30 -16.40 -2.07
C THR A 148 2.35 -17.90 -2.35
N ALA A 149 1.46 -18.42 -3.20
CA ALA A 149 1.46 -19.83 -3.56
C ALA A 149 2.78 -20.28 -4.23
N VAL A 150 3.37 -19.43 -5.08
CA VAL A 150 4.68 -19.71 -5.69
C VAL A 150 5.78 -19.71 -4.65
N LEU A 151 5.82 -18.72 -3.76
CA LEU A 151 6.81 -18.66 -2.67
C LEU A 151 6.73 -19.94 -1.81
N GLN A 152 5.51 -20.35 -1.41
CA GLN A 152 5.29 -21.55 -0.61
C GLN A 152 5.65 -22.85 -1.34
N GLN A 153 5.48 -22.92 -2.66
CA GLN A 153 5.91 -24.08 -3.44
C GLN A 153 7.43 -24.20 -3.42
N GLN A 154 8.15 -23.09 -3.65
CA GLN A 154 9.62 -23.11 -3.70
C GLN A 154 10.25 -23.42 -2.32
N VAL A 155 9.62 -22.98 -1.22
CA VAL A 155 10.05 -23.34 0.15
C VAL A 155 9.88 -24.84 0.45
N LYS A 156 8.99 -25.56 -0.24
CA LYS A 156 8.78 -27.01 -0.04
C LYS A 156 9.74 -27.90 -0.83
N PHE A 157 10.52 -27.33 -1.75
CA PHE A 157 11.45 -28.07 -2.61
C PHE A 157 12.93 -27.84 -2.25
N VAL A 158 13.20 -27.03 -1.21
CA VAL A 158 14.49 -26.92 -0.53
C VAL A 158 14.39 -27.72 0.77
#